data_AF-A0A9E0BB11-F1
#
_entry.id   AF-A0A9E0BB11-F1
#
_cell.length_a   1.000
_cell.length_b   1.000
_cell.length_c   1.000
_cell.angle_alpha   90.00
_cell.angle_beta   90.00
_cell.angle_gamma   90.00
#
_symmetry.space_group_name_H-M   'P 1'
#
loop_
_entity.id
_entity.type
_entity.pdbx_description
1 polymer ?
#
loop_
_entity_poly.entity_id
_entity_poly.type
_entity_poly.pdbx_seq_one_letter_code
_entity_poly.pdbx_strand_id
1 'polypeptide(L)'
;MAQKVHTLTLNLTMALMRSISRVDRFDAEWTSIEQRERQSLRELRAIATVRSVGASTRIEGSSMTDAEVEVLLDALKVSRLEERDQQEVAGYFGALNVIIESFNDIDITEANIKNLHKILMRHSEKDVWHSGNYKQISNAVEAKHADGSKWLLFKTTEPGIETERAMRKLIEWYRDDQETLPIVKSAIFVYDFLSIHPFQEGNGRLSRLLSTLLLLKQGYKWIQYISFEHEIESRKAEYYEVLMQTQRKRPGENVDQWVGFFLSCLVNIQELLKNKLKASTYSYSLGPKERSIVSFIANRPGSRSGQIAKSLQIPLPTIKRILNGLVENKVIARHGIGAGTNYIVEDQAVEKTGRMFKLTDRNRNAEFTLRTGNSYLEIYKIILTPLFNWDRPEEWSKRLLNQGLCFVLKVYTSSGGTYQDSYPIGSFVSPMHYEPIFNLTDALNIPLSVTMRPLRLNEYPIRVEVELTGSMEKLDFDVLFVYNERS
;
A
#
# COMPACT_ATOMS: atom_id res chain seq x y z
N MET A 1 35.06 -13.86 -7.65
CA MET A 1 35.94 -12.76 -8.08
C MET A 1 35.06 -11.57 -8.41
N ALA A 2 35.48 -10.35 -8.07
CA ALA A 2 34.75 -9.15 -8.45
C ALA A 2 34.83 -8.95 -9.96
N GLN A 3 33.68 -8.84 -10.61
CA GLN A 3 33.57 -8.54 -12.03
C GLN A 3 33.27 -7.05 -12.19
N LYS A 4 33.86 -6.44 -13.22
CA LYS A 4 33.56 -5.07 -13.60
C LYS A 4 32.32 -5.10 -14.50
N VAL A 5 31.28 -4.37 -14.12
CA VAL A 5 30.04 -4.23 -14.90
C VAL A 5 29.78 -2.75 -15.07
N HIS A 6 29.77 -2.26 -16.29
CA HIS A 6 29.82 -0.82 -16.58
C HIS A 6 31.04 -0.13 -15.90
N THR A 7 30.77 0.85 -15.04
CA THR A 7 31.73 1.59 -14.21
C THR A 7 31.84 1.02 -12.78
N LEU A 8 31.08 -0.04 -12.49
CA LEU A 8 30.81 -0.56 -11.15
C LEU A 8 31.47 -1.94 -10.96
N THR A 9 31.53 -2.39 -9.72
CA THR A 9 32.02 -3.73 -9.37
C THR A 9 30.91 -4.57 -8.76
N LEU A 10 30.83 -5.84 -9.16
CA LEU A 10 29.86 -6.81 -8.67
C LEU A 10 30.54 -8.15 -8.37
N ASN A 11 30.34 -8.68 -7.17
CA ASN A 11 30.63 -10.07 -6.83
C ASN A 11 29.35 -10.88 -6.96
N LEU A 12 29.25 -11.70 -8.01
CA LEU A 12 28.19 -12.71 -8.13
C LEU A 12 28.39 -13.82 -7.10
N THR A 13 27.91 -13.60 -5.87
CA THR A 13 27.94 -14.61 -4.80
C THR A 13 26.93 -15.73 -5.08
N MET A 14 27.13 -16.89 -4.44
CA MET A 14 26.17 -17.99 -4.52
C MET A 14 24.76 -17.59 -4.04
N ALA A 15 24.66 -16.64 -3.11
CA ALA A 15 23.38 -16.11 -2.65
C ALA A 15 22.66 -15.33 -3.76
N LEU A 16 23.36 -14.43 -4.47
CA LEU A 16 22.80 -13.70 -5.61
C LEU A 16 22.39 -14.65 -6.74
N MET A 17 23.22 -15.63 -7.07
CA MET A 17 22.91 -16.64 -8.09
C MET A 17 21.66 -17.46 -7.74
N ARG A 18 21.45 -17.80 -6.46
CA ARG A 18 20.23 -18.48 -6.00
C ARG A 18 19.00 -17.58 -6.15
N SER A 19 19.11 -16.30 -5.82
CA SER A 19 18.00 -15.34 -5.99
C SER A 19 17.64 -15.16 -7.47
N ILE A 20 18.64 -14.97 -8.34
CA ILE A 20 18.45 -14.89 -9.80
C ILE A 20 17.73 -16.15 -10.32
N SER A 21 18.26 -17.34 -10.00
CA SER A 21 17.67 -18.61 -10.40
C SER A 21 16.23 -18.81 -9.88
N ARG A 22 15.89 -18.24 -8.72
CA ARG A 22 14.53 -18.30 -8.18
C ARG A 22 13.56 -17.42 -8.96
N VAL A 23 14.01 -16.23 -9.38
CA VAL A 23 13.23 -15.32 -10.20
C VAL A 23 13.02 -15.88 -11.61
N ASP A 24 14.09 -16.36 -12.25
CA ASP A 24 14.02 -16.91 -13.61
C ASP A 24 13.15 -18.16 -13.71
N ARG A 25 13.20 -19.04 -12.68
CA ARG A 25 12.31 -20.22 -12.64
C ARG A 25 10.84 -19.84 -12.60
N PHE A 26 10.50 -18.79 -11.86
CA PHE A 26 9.10 -18.34 -11.82
C PHE A 26 8.67 -17.70 -13.13
N ASP A 27 9.56 -16.95 -13.78
CA ASP A 27 9.27 -16.40 -15.10
C ASP A 27 9.00 -17.50 -16.14
N ALA A 28 9.80 -18.58 -16.11
CA ALA A 28 9.56 -19.76 -16.94
C ALA A 28 8.19 -20.41 -16.67
N GLU A 29 7.73 -20.44 -15.42
CA GLU A 29 6.40 -20.92 -15.04
C GLU A 29 5.28 -19.95 -15.47
N TRP A 30 5.58 -18.64 -15.55
CA TRP A 30 4.59 -17.57 -15.70
C TRP A 30 3.75 -17.71 -16.97
N THR A 31 4.35 -18.08 -18.10
CA THR A 31 3.62 -18.22 -19.38
C THR A 31 2.43 -19.18 -19.24
N SER A 32 2.59 -20.26 -18.47
CA SER A 32 1.50 -21.22 -18.22
C SER A 32 0.42 -20.67 -17.27
N ILE A 33 0.84 -19.90 -16.26
CA ILE A 33 -0.05 -19.24 -15.30
C ILE A 33 -0.89 -18.18 -16.01
N GLU A 34 -0.27 -17.36 -16.85
CA GLU A 34 -0.91 -16.29 -17.62
C GLU A 34 -2.04 -16.83 -18.50
N GLN A 35 -1.82 -17.98 -19.14
CA GLN A 35 -2.84 -18.63 -19.97
C GLN A 35 -4.00 -19.19 -19.14
N ARG A 36 -3.73 -19.75 -17.96
CA ARG A 36 -4.74 -20.37 -17.09
C ARG A 36 -5.60 -19.34 -16.36
N GLU A 37 -4.99 -18.25 -15.89
CA GLU A 37 -5.58 -17.32 -14.90
C GLU A 37 -6.07 -16.00 -15.51
N ARG A 38 -6.33 -15.94 -16.84
CA ARG A 38 -6.60 -14.68 -17.57
C ARG A 38 -7.60 -13.73 -16.90
N GLN A 39 -8.66 -14.26 -16.30
CA GLN A 39 -9.73 -13.46 -15.69
C GLN A 39 -9.31 -12.86 -14.34
N SER A 40 -8.69 -13.66 -13.45
CA SER A 40 -8.18 -13.22 -12.15
C SER A 40 -7.00 -12.25 -12.28
N LEU A 41 -6.20 -12.40 -13.34
CA LEU A 41 -5.09 -11.51 -13.66
C LEU A 41 -5.52 -10.08 -13.98
N ARG A 42 -6.72 -9.86 -14.53
CA ARG A 42 -7.23 -8.50 -14.79
C ARG A 42 -7.48 -7.74 -13.50
N GLU A 43 -8.10 -8.39 -12.52
CA GLU A 43 -8.35 -7.81 -11.20
C GLU A 43 -7.05 -7.60 -10.42
N LEU A 44 -6.15 -8.60 -10.44
CA LEU A 44 -4.83 -8.49 -9.81
C LEU A 44 -4.03 -7.33 -10.38
N ARG A 45 -4.11 -7.11 -11.71
CA ARG A 45 -3.45 -5.98 -12.35
C ARG A 45 -4.05 -4.65 -11.90
N ALA A 46 -5.37 -4.51 -11.83
CA ALA A 46 -6.00 -3.28 -11.34
C ALA A 46 -5.58 -2.94 -9.90
N ILE A 47 -5.61 -3.93 -9.00
CA ILE A 47 -5.16 -3.78 -7.61
C ILE A 47 -3.67 -3.44 -7.55
N ALA A 48 -2.85 -4.11 -8.34
CA ALA A 48 -1.41 -3.86 -8.41
C ALA A 48 -1.12 -2.44 -8.90
N THR A 49 -1.88 -1.93 -9.87
CA THR A 49 -1.75 -0.56 -10.38
C THR A 49 -2.03 0.47 -9.28
N VAL A 50 -3.16 0.37 -8.57
CA VAL A 50 -3.50 1.28 -7.46
C VAL A 50 -2.38 1.28 -6.41
N ARG A 51 -1.95 0.09 -5.98
CA ARG A 51 -0.87 -0.05 -4.98
C ARG A 51 0.46 0.51 -5.45
N SER A 52 0.82 0.30 -6.72
CA SER A 52 2.08 0.79 -7.28
C SER A 52 2.10 2.30 -7.37
N VAL A 53 1.00 2.91 -7.81
CA VAL A 53 0.86 4.36 -7.88
C VAL A 53 0.95 4.97 -6.48
N GLY A 54 0.13 4.47 -5.53
CA GLY A 54 0.11 4.98 -4.15
C GLY A 54 1.44 4.80 -3.43
N ALA A 55 2.04 3.61 -3.48
CA ALA A 55 3.32 3.34 -2.82
C ALA A 55 4.44 4.20 -3.38
N SER A 56 4.49 4.36 -4.70
CA SER A 56 5.53 5.16 -5.33
C SER A 56 5.45 6.63 -4.95
N THR A 57 4.25 7.22 -4.84
CA THR A 57 4.11 8.63 -4.43
C THR A 57 4.32 8.81 -2.92
N ARG A 58 3.93 7.85 -2.08
CA ARG A 58 4.20 7.89 -0.62
C ARG A 58 5.68 7.75 -0.27
N ILE A 59 6.47 7.04 -1.07
CA ILE A 59 7.93 7.06 -0.93
C ILE A 59 8.47 8.50 -1.06
N GLU A 60 7.89 9.33 -1.93
CA GLU A 60 8.24 10.74 -2.12
C GLU A 60 7.51 11.72 -1.17
N GLY A 61 6.72 11.19 -0.22
CA GLY A 61 6.07 11.96 0.84
C GLY A 61 4.61 12.32 0.62
N SER A 62 3.93 11.71 -0.36
CA SER A 62 2.47 11.81 -0.45
C SER A 62 1.79 11.22 0.79
N SER A 63 0.62 11.74 1.16
CA SER A 63 -0.22 11.22 2.25
C SER A 63 -1.42 10.39 1.76
N MET A 64 -1.63 10.27 0.44
CA MET A 64 -2.77 9.57 -0.13
C MET A 64 -2.75 8.05 0.16
N THR A 65 -3.85 7.55 0.69
CA THR A 65 -4.11 6.13 0.90
C THR A 65 -4.44 5.41 -0.42
N ASP A 66 -4.29 4.08 -0.46
CA ASP A 66 -4.66 3.30 -1.66
C ASP A 66 -6.14 3.47 -2.05
N ALA A 67 -7.03 3.68 -1.07
CA ALA A 67 -8.45 3.91 -1.35
C ALA A 67 -8.70 5.29 -1.98
N GLU A 68 -7.99 6.33 -1.54
CA GLU A 68 -8.07 7.65 -2.16
C GLU A 68 -7.45 7.65 -3.57
N VAL A 69 -6.36 6.90 -3.75
CA VAL A 69 -5.76 6.69 -5.08
C VAL A 69 -6.76 6.00 -6.00
N GLU A 70 -7.40 4.90 -5.57
CA GLU A 70 -8.40 4.19 -6.38
C GLU A 70 -9.55 5.11 -6.83
N VAL A 71 -10.14 5.85 -5.89
CA VAL A 71 -11.21 6.83 -6.19
C VAL A 71 -10.72 7.90 -7.16
N LEU A 72 -9.50 8.40 -6.99
CA LEU A 72 -8.92 9.39 -7.89
C LEU A 72 -8.72 8.82 -9.29
N LEU A 73 -8.18 7.60 -9.42
CA LEU A 73 -7.92 6.95 -10.70
C LEU A 73 -9.21 6.74 -11.50
N ASP A 74 -10.30 6.35 -10.83
CA ASP A 74 -11.63 6.22 -11.45
C ASP A 74 -12.20 7.56 -11.92
N ALA A 75 -11.89 8.65 -11.19
CA ALA A 75 -12.38 10.00 -11.46
C ALA A 75 -11.49 10.83 -12.40
N LEU A 76 -10.32 10.32 -12.83
CA LEU A 76 -9.32 11.08 -13.61
C LEU A 76 -9.87 11.71 -14.90
N LYS A 77 -10.99 11.21 -15.45
CA LYS A 77 -11.62 11.76 -16.66
C LYS A 77 -12.45 13.02 -16.43
N VAL A 78 -12.82 13.34 -15.19
CA VAL A 78 -13.83 14.38 -14.86
C VAL A 78 -13.30 15.41 -13.84
N SER A 79 -12.23 15.10 -13.14
CA SER A 79 -11.72 15.92 -12.03
C SER A 79 -10.65 16.93 -12.44
N ARG A 80 -10.73 18.16 -11.91
CA ARG A 80 -9.61 19.10 -11.86
C ARG A 80 -8.66 18.68 -10.73
N LEU A 81 -7.36 18.59 -11.00
CA LEU A 81 -6.35 18.19 -10.00
C LEU A 81 -5.74 19.45 -9.38
N GLU A 82 -6.15 19.78 -8.15
CA GLU A 82 -5.70 20.99 -7.45
C GLU A 82 -4.54 20.69 -6.49
N GLU A 83 -4.60 19.54 -5.81
CA GLU A 83 -3.61 19.16 -4.81
C GLU A 83 -2.37 18.51 -5.45
N ARG A 84 -1.18 18.81 -4.90
CA ARG A 84 0.10 18.24 -5.35
C ARG A 84 0.03 16.71 -5.42
N ASP A 85 -0.47 16.07 -4.37
CA ASP A 85 -0.51 14.62 -4.27
C ASP A 85 -1.37 13.99 -5.37
N GLN A 86 -2.50 14.62 -5.70
CA GLN A 86 -3.37 14.17 -6.79
C GLN A 86 -2.67 14.28 -8.15
N GLN A 87 -1.93 15.38 -8.37
CA GLN A 87 -1.14 15.59 -9.59
C GLN A 87 -0.03 14.54 -9.72
N GLU A 88 0.67 14.22 -8.63
CA GLU A 88 1.72 13.20 -8.62
C GLU A 88 1.17 11.79 -8.88
N VAL A 89 0.03 11.44 -8.27
CA VAL A 89 -0.69 10.17 -8.49
C VAL A 89 -1.12 10.06 -9.95
N ALA A 90 -1.74 11.09 -10.51
CA ALA A 90 -2.18 11.12 -11.91
C ALA A 90 -1.02 10.98 -12.89
N GLY A 91 0.08 11.71 -12.64
CA GLY A 91 1.29 11.65 -13.47
C GLY A 91 1.95 10.28 -13.45
N TYR A 92 2.09 9.68 -12.26
CA TYR A 92 2.66 8.33 -12.12
C TYR A 92 1.80 7.28 -12.80
N PHE A 93 0.48 7.31 -12.58
CA PHE A 93 -0.46 6.41 -13.24
C PHE A 93 -0.41 6.53 -14.77
N GLY A 94 -0.37 7.76 -15.29
CA GLY A 94 -0.26 8.01 -16.73
C GLY A 94 1.02 7.40 -17.32
N ALA A 95 2.16 7.57 -16.66
CA ALA A 95 3.43 7.00 -17.13
C ALA A 95 3.46 5.47 -16.99
N LEU A 96 2.94 4.92 -15.88
CA LEU A 96 2.84 3.48 -15.66
C LEU A 96 1.95 2.82 -16.71
N ASN A 97 0.80 3.40 -17.05
CA ASN A 97 -0.08 2.85 -18.08
C ASN A 97 0.59 2.82 -19.45
N VAL A 98 1.30 3.90 -19.84
CA VAL A 98 2.07 3.91 -21.09
C VAL A 98 3.10 2.80 -21.13
N ILE A 99 3.82 2.57 -20.02
CA ILE A 99 4.77 1.46 -19.91
C ILE A 99 4.05 0.12 -20.07
N ILE A 100 3.01 -0.13 -19.29
CA ILE A 100 2.35 -1.44 -19.29
C ILE A 100 1.68 -1.73 -20.65
N GLU A 101 1.10 -0.73 -21.31
CA GLU A 101 0.42 -0.89 -22.60
C GLU A 101 1.39 -0.98 -23.79
N SER A 102 2.56 -0.32 -23.71
CA SER A 102 3.44 -0.12 -24.88
C SER A 102 4.92 -0.47 -24.63
N PHE A 103 5.28 -1.22 -23.58
CA PHE A 103 6.71 -1.49 -23.24
C PHE A 103 7.54 -2.11 -24.38
N ASN A 104 6.90 -2.89 -25.28
CA ASN A 104 7.58 -3.46 -26.43
C ASN A 104 8.13 -2.35 -27.36
N ASP A 105 7.37 -1.28 -27.54
CA ASP A 105 7.67 -0.17 -28.46
C ASP A 105 8.49 0.95 -27.80
N ILE A 106 8.69 0.89 -26.48
CA ILE A 106 9.48 1.88 -25.73
C ILE A 106 10.92 1.41 -25.64
N ASP A 107 11.77 1.83 -26.57
CA ASP A 107 13.21 1.59 -26.48
C ASP A 107 13.87 2.41 -25.36
N ILE A 108 14.93 1.87 -24.77
CA ILE A 108 15.73 2.58 -23.75
C ILE A 108 16.63 3.59 -24.47
N THR A 109 16.07 4.76 -24.73
CA THR A 109 16.75 5.89 -25.37
C THR A 109 16.59 7.14 -24.50
N GLU A 110 17.49 8.11 -24.68
CA GLU A 110 17.42 9.39 -23.98
C GLU A 110 16.07 10.09 -24.23
N ALA A 111 15.60 10.07 -25.48
CA ALA A 111 14.33 10.67 -25.86
C ALA A 111 13.14 10.00 -25.14
N ASN A 112 13.10 8.67 -25.07
CA ASN A 112 12.01 7.96 -24.40
C ASN A 112 12.04 8.15 -22.88
N ILE A 113 13.22 8.16 -22.25
CA ILE A 113 13.35 8.44 -20.80
C ILE A 113 12.86 9.86 -20.50
N LYS A 114 13.26 10.86 -21.31
CA LYS A 114 12.77 12.25 -21.20
C LYS A 114 11.26 12.35 -21.44
N ASN A 115 10.71 11.58 -22.37
CA ASN A 115 9.28 11.55 -22.63
C ASN A 115 8.48 10.92 -21.46
N LEU A 116 8.96 9.81 -20.89
CA LEU A 116 8.36 9.21 -19.70
C LEU A 116 8.39 10.19 -18.52
N HIS A 117 9.51 10.90 -18.33
CA HIS A 117 9.58 11.97 -17.34
C HIS A 117 8.56 13.08 -17.61
N LYS A 118 8.38 13.49 -18.87
CA LYS A 118 7.40 14.52 -19.24
C LYS A 118 5.96 14.09 -18.95
N ILE A 119 5.64 12.80 -19.15
CA ILE A 119 4.33 12.23 -18.78
C ILE A 119 4.18 12.23 -17.26
N LEU A 120 5.21 11.76 -16.53
CA LEU A 120 5.23 11.73 -15.07
C LEU A 120 4.97 13.10 -14.45
N MET A 121 5.56 14.15 -15.02
CA MET A 121 5.45 15.53 -14.50
C MET A 121 4.32 16.34 -15.13
N ARG A 122 3.49 15.75 -16.00
CA ARG A 122 2.47 16.45 -16.81
C ARG A 122 1.53 17.33 -15.99
N HIS A 123 1.18 16.89 -14.79
CA HIS A 123 0.19 17.56 -13.94
C HIS A 123 0.82 18.47 -12.88
N SER A 124 2.15 18.48 -12.73
CA SER A 124 2.82 19.32 -11.73
C SER A 124 3.05 20.73 -12.27
N GLU A 125 2.18 21.67 -11.91
CA GLU A 125 2.23 23.05 -12.41
C GLU A 125 3.56 23.76 -12.07
N LYS A 126 4.12 23.49 -10.90
CA LYS A 126 5.38 24.08 -10.42
C LYS A 126 6.63 23.57 -11.16
N ASP A 127 6.53 22.40 -11.81
CA ASP A 127 7.66 21.67 -12.39
C ASP A 127 7.69 21.72 -13.93
N VAL A 128 6.75 22.44 -14.55
CA VAL A 128 6.64 22.55 -16.01
C VAL A 128 7.94 23.01 -16.67
N TRP A 129 8.69 23.92 -16.02
CA TRP A 129 9.89 24.53 -16.58
C TRP A 129 11.06 23.55 -16.80
N HIS A 130 11.14 22.45 -16.04
CA HIS A 130 12.19 21.45 -16.16
C HIS A 130 11.70 20.11 -16.71
N SER A 131 10.38 19.94 -16.87
CA SER A 131 9.76 18.68 -17.31
C SER A 131 10.34 18.16 -18.63
N GLY A 132 11.04 17.02 -18.55
CA GLY A 132 11.63 16.33 -19.68
C GLY A 132 13.05 16.79 -20.03
N ASN A 133 13.59 17.73 -19.27
CA ASN A 133 14.95 18.25 -19.45
C ASN A 133 15.84 17.83 -18.29
N TYR A 134 17.13 17.60 -18.57
CA TYR A 134 18.08 17.32 -17.52
C TYR A 134 18.37 18.57 -16.69
N LYS A 135 18.73 18.35 -15.43
CA LYS A 135 19.00 19.39 -14.45
C LYS A 135 20.12 20.33 -14.93
N GLN A 136 19.87 21.62 -14.74
CA GLN A 136 20.85 22.69 -14.95
C GLN A 136 21.41 23.23 -13.63
N ILE A 137 20.84 22.78 -12.50
CA ILE A 137 21.22 23.16 -11.15
C ILE A 137 21.47 21.86 -10.36
N SER A 138 22.37 21.91 -9.37
CA SER A 138 22.62 20.77 -8.50
C SER A 138 21.36 20.39 -7.71
N ASN A 139 21.11 19.09 -7.60
CA ASN A 139 19.95 18.49 -6.94
C ASN A 139 20.41 17.39 -5.96
N ALA A 140 21.53 17.63 -5.28
CA ALA A 140 22.01 16.75 -4.22
C ALA A 140 20.86 16.46 -3.24
N VAL A 141 20.70 15.18 -2.87
CA VAL A 141 19.59 14.79 -2.00
C VAL A 141 20.04 15.00 -0.56
N GLU A 142 19.32 15.85 0.16
CA GLU A 142 19.60 16.19 1.55
C GLU A 142 18.48 15.67 2.45
N ALA A 143 18.83 15.01 3.55
CA ALA A 143 17.90 14.67 4.61
C ALA A 143 17.99 15.70 5.75
N LYS A 144 16.85 16.04 6.35
CA LYS A 144 16.77 16.94 7.51
C LYS A 144 16.65 16.12 8.79
N HIS A 145 17.46 16.46 9.80
CA HIS A 145 17.27 16.01 11.17
C HIS A 145 16.08 16.73 11.83
N ALA A 146 15.60 16.17 12.95
CA ALA A 146 14.57 16.78 13.79
C ALA A 146 15.01 18.14 14.37
N ASP A 147 16.32 18.38 14.49
CA ASP A 147 16.91 19.65 14.93
C ASP A 147 17.05 20.69 13.80
N GLY A 148 16.61 20.37 12.58
CA GLY A 148 16.69 21.23 11.41
C GLY A 148 18.03 21.21 10.67
N SER A 149 19.05 20.50 11.18
CA SER A 149 20.31 20.31 10.47
C SER A 149 20.11 19.42 9.24
N LYS A 150 20.85 19.71 8.16
CA LYS A 150 20.79 18.95 6.91
C LYS A 150 22.03 18.08 6.78
N TRP A 151 21.85 16.84 6.36
CA TRP A 151 22.96 15.98 5.99
C TRP A 151 22.76 15.45 4.56
N LEU A 152 23.87 15.40 3.82
CA LEU A 152 23.89 14.95 2.43
C LEU A 152 23.61 13.43 2.40
N LEU A 153 22.43 13.07 1.90
CA LEU A 153 22.02 11.68 1.72
C LEU A 153 22.61 11.10 0.43
N PHE A 154 22.58 11.89 -0.67
CA PHE A 154 23.14 11.49 -1.96
C PHE A 154 23.87 12.62 -2.67
N LYS A 155 25.12 12.36 -3.08
CA LYS A 155 25.82 13.24 -4.03
C LYS A 155 25.48 12.79 -5.45
N THR A 156 24.87 13.68 -6.23
CA THR A 156 24.45 13.39 -7.60
C THR A 156 25.48 13.91 -8.60
N THR A 157 25.39 13.50 -9.87
CA THR A 157 26.28 14.01 -10.93
C THR A 157 26.11 15.52 -11.08
N GLU A 158 27.18 16.24 -11.42
CA GLU A 158 27.11 17.67 -11.67
C GLU A 158 26.13 17.99 -12.82
N PRO A 159 25.41 19.14 -12.75
CA PRO A 159 24.42 19.51 -13.76
C PRO A 159 25.03 19.78 -15.15
N GLY A 160 24.17 19.86 -16.17
CA GLY A 160 24.57 20.16 -17.54
C GLY A 160 25.33 19.01 -18.22
N ILE A 161 26.47 19.32 -18.84
CA ILE A 161 27.23 18.40 -19.72
C ILE A 161 27.61 17.10 -19.00
N GLU A 162 27.93 17.15 -17.71
CA GLU A 162 28.32 15.95 -16.95
C GLU A 162 27.14 14.99 -16.77
N THR A 163 25.95 15.50 -16.50
CA THR A 163 24.72 14.70 -16.41
C THR A 163 24.35 14.11 -17.78
N GLU A 164 24.42 14.90 -18.85
CA GLU A 164 24.17 14.43 -20.23
C GLU A 164 25.13 13.30 -20.62
N ARG A 165 26.43 13.49 -20.34
CA ARG A 165 27.47 12.50 -20.62
C ARG A 165 27.27 11.21 -19.82
N ALA A 166 26.90 11.33 -18.54
CA ALA A 166 26.65 10.17 -17.69
C ALA A 166 25.42 9.37 -18.17
N MET A 167 24.31 10.05 -18.47
CA MET A 167 23.11 9.40 -19.01
C MET A 167 23.37 8.71 -20.35
N ARG A 168 24.11 9.37 -21.25
CA ARG A 168 24.48 8.78 -22.54
C ARG A 168 25.28 7.49 -22.35
N LYS A 169 26.31 7.52 -21.49
CA LYS A 169 27.12 6.33 -21.17
C LYS A 169 26.31 5.19 -20.57
N LEU A 170 25.37 5.50 -19.68
CA LEU A 170 24.48 4.52 -19.06
C LEU A 170 23.59 3.84 -20.12
N ILE A 171 23.01 4.64 -21.02
CA ILE A 171 22.14 4.14 -22.10
C ILE A 171 22.92 3.33 -23.13
N GLU A 172 24.11 3.79 -23.53
CA GLU A 172 25.01 3.07 -24.43
C GLU A 172 25.43 1.72 -23.83
N TRP A 173 25.86 1.70 -22.57
CA TRP A 173 26.16 0.45 -21.88
C TRP A 173 24.95 -0.48 -21.81
N TYR A 174 23.76 0.03 -21.47
CA TYR A 174 22.56 -0.79 -21.44
C TYR A 174 22.21 -1.37 -22.82
N ARG A 175 22.51 -0.67 -23.91
CA ARG A 175 22.27 -1.20 -25.26
C ARG A 175 23.29 -2.27 -25.63
N ASP A 176 24.56 -1.99 -25.39
CA ASP A 176 25.66 -2.74 -26.01
C ASP A 176 26.10 -3.95 -25.18
N ASP A 177 25.90 -3.93 -23.87
CA ASP A 177 26.31 -5.01 -22.96
C ASP A 177 25.51 -6.31 -23.20
N GLN A 178 26.16 -7.38 -23.64
CA GLN A 178 25.53 -8.69 -23.84
C GLN A 178 25.94 -9.74 -22.80
N GLU A 179 26.86 -9.39 -21.90
CA GLU A 179 27.43 -10.32 -20.92
C GLU A 179 26.68 -10.30 -19.60
N THR A 180 26.13 -9.16 -19.20
CA THR A 180 25.43 -9.03 -17.91
C THR A 180 24.06 -9.68 -17.98
N LEU A 181 23.76 -10.52 -16.98
CA LEU A 181 22.45 -11.15 -16.84
C LEU A 181 21.31 -10.10 -16.85
N PRO A 182 20.21 -10.32 -17.59
CA PRO A 182 19.14 -9.33 -17.79
C PRO A 182 18.63 -8.64 -16.52
N ILE A 183 18.34 -9.41 -15.47
CA ILE A 183 17.84 -8.89 -14.19
C ILE A 183 18.89 -8.05 -13.43
N VAL A 184 20.16 -8.45 -13.51
CA VAL A 184 21.29 -7.71 -12.91
C VAL A 184 21.50 -6.40 -13.66
N LYS A 185 21.40 -6.45 -15.00
CA LYS A 185 21.50 -5.28 -15.87
C LYS A 185 20.41 -4.25 -15.55
N SER A 186 19.17 -4.69 -15.32
CA SER A 186 18.07 -3.83 -14.87
C SER A 186 18.37 -3.20 -13.50
N ALA A 187 18.83 -4.00 -12.52
CA ALA A 187 19.18 -3.49 -11.20
C ALA A 187 20.29 -2.42 -11.29
N ILE A 188 21.36 -2.68 -12.03
CA ILE A 188 22.48 -1.75 -12.21
C ILE A 188 22.03 -0.48 -12.92
N PHE A 189 21.20 -0.58 -13.96
CA PHE A 189 20.66 0.58 -14.65
C PHE A 189 19.90 1.51 -13.70
N VAL A 190 19.04 0.95 -12.85
CA VAL A 190 18.24 1.72 -11.88
C VAL A 190 19.14 2.37 -10.83
N TYR A 191 20.15 1.66 -10.34
CA TYR A 191 21.14 2.23 -9.41
C TYR A 191 21.88 3.41 -10.01
N ASP A 192 22.40 3.25 -11.23
CA ASP A 192 23.22 4.28 -11.86
C ASP A 192 22.35 5.48 -12.29
N PHE A 193 21.11 5.23 -12.73
CA PHE A 193 20.13 6.29 -12.98
C PHE A 193 19.85 7.12 -11.71
N LEU A 194 19.57 6.47 -10.57
CA LEU A 194 19.36 7.14 -9.29
C LEU A 194 20.61 7.90 -8.82
N SER A 195 21.77 7.33 -9.09
CA SER A 195 23.08 7.89 -8.80
C SER A 195 23.42 9.14 -9.61
N ILE A 196 23.03 9.17 -10.88
CA ILE A 196 23.15 10.33 -11.76
C ILE A 196 22.14 11.41 -11.35
N HIS A 197 20.92 10.97 -11.04
CA HIS A 197 19.79 11.82 -10.66
C HIS A 197 19.54 12.94 -11.70
N PRO A 198 19.23 12.56 -12.95
CA PRO A 198 19.40 13.45 -14.10
C PRO A 198 18.36 14.58 -14.21
N PHE A 199 17.18 14.44 -13.61
CA PHE A 199 16.11 15.44 -13.67
C PHE A 199 16.09 16.32 -12.42
N GLN A 200 15.48 17.50 -12.47
CA GLN A 200 15.41 18.38 -11.30
C GLN A 200 14.56 17.77 -10.16
N GLU A 201 13.47 17.09 -10.51
CA GLU A 201 12.54 16.41 -9.61
C GLU A 201 12.02 15.13 -10.29
N GLY A 202 11.40 14.20 -9.55
CA GLY A 202 10.74 13.03 -10.11
C GLY A 202 11.65 11.83 -10.37
N ASN A 203 12.95 11.91 -10.06
CA ASN A 203 13.91 10.82 -10.31
C ASN A 203 13.55 9.53 -9.57
N GLY A 204 13.14 9.59 -8.30
CA GLY A 204 12.75 8.41 -7.53
C GLY A 204 11.55 7.70 -8.16
N ARG A 205 10.52 8.45 -8.54
CA ARG A 205 9.33 7.93 -9.23
C ARG A 205 9.71 7.34 -10.60
N LEU A 206 10.51 8.05 -11.39
CA LEU A 206 10.92 7.58 -12.70
C LEU A 206 11.82 6.33 -12.62
N SER A 207 12.69 6.20 -11.60
CA SER A 207 13.55 5.02 -11.46
C SER A 207 12.73 3.75 -11.19
N ARG A 208 11.65 3.85 -10.42
CA ARG A 208 10.70 2.75 -10.17
C ARG A 208 9.91 2.39 -11.42
N LEU A 209 9.43 3.38 -12.18
CA LEU A 209 8.83 3.16 -13.51
C LEU A 209 9.81 2.49 -14.47
N LEU A 210 11.06 2.94 -14.51
CA LEU A 210 12.13 2.35 -15.33
C LEU A 210 12.43 0.92 -14.87
N SER A 211 12.41 0.63 -13.57
CA SER A 211 12.56 -0.74 -13.06
C SER A 211 11.50 -1.67 -13.69
N THR A 212 10.24 -1.25 -13.67
CA THR A 212 9.12 -1.98 -14.28
C THR A 212 9.31 -2.12 -15.79
N LEU A 213 9.63 -1.04 -16.51
CA LEU A 213 9.87 -1.08 -17.96
C LEU A 213 10.99 -2.06 -18.32
N LEU A 214 12.12 -1.99 -17.63
CA LEU A 214 13.29 -2.84 -17.89
C LEU A 214 12.96 -4.31 -17.61
N LEU A 215 12.27 -4.62 -16.51
CA LEU A 215 11.83 -5.98 -16.22
C LEU A 215 10.87 -6.52 -17.30
N LEU A 216 9.93 -5.70 -17.76
CA LEU A 216 9.01 -6.08 -18.84
C LEU A 216 9.72 -6.35 -20.16
N LYS A 217 10.66 -5.48 -20.56
CA LYS A 217 11.44 -5.68 -21.79
C LYS A 217 12.30 -6.94 -21.75
N GLN A 218 12.70 -7.39 -20.54
CA GLN A 218 13.46 -8.62 -20.34
C GLN A 218 12.59 -9.88 -20.16
N GLY A 219 11.26 -9.77 -20.31
CA GLY A 219 10.35 -10.90 -20.31
C GLY A 219 9.63 -11.16 -18.98
N TYR A 220 10.00 -10.48 -17.89
CA TYR A 220 9.41 -10.62 -16.55
C TYR A 220 8.00 -10.00 -16.45
N LYS A 221 7.06 -10.50 -17.24
CA LYS A 221 5.69 -9.95 -17.40
C LYS A 221 4.87 -10.00 -16.11
N TRP A 222 5.21 -10.91 -15.21
CA TRP A 222 4.53 -11.08 -13.93
C TRP A 222 4.60 -9.82 -13.03
N ILE A 223 5.56 -8.93 -13.29
CA ILE A 223 5.72 -7.66 -12.55
C ILE A 223 4.48 -6.75 -12.65
N GLN A 224 3.61 -6.93 -13.65
CA GLN A 224 2.38 -6.12 -13.81
C GLN A 224 1.29 -6.47 -12.79
N TYR A 225 1.42 -7.60 -12.10
CA TYR A 225 0.36 -8.18 -11.28
C TYR A 225 0.65 -8.10 -9.77
N ILE A 226 1.75 -7.45 -9.40
CA ILE A 226 2.14 -7.21 -8.03
C ILE A 226 2.92 -5.90 -7.95
N SER A 227 2.73 -5.13 -6.88
CA SER A 227 3.41 -3.83 -6.75
C SER A 227 4.84 -4.01 -6.25
N PHE A 228 5.81 -3.66 -7.09
CA PHE A 228 7.22 -3.60 -6.71
C PHE A 228 7.50 -2.40 -5.80
N GLU A 229 6.81 -1.29 -6.05
CA GLU A 229 6.93 -0.05 -5.30
C GLU A 229 6.43 -0.21 -3.87
N HIS A 230 5.37 -0.98 -3.65
CA HIS A 230 4.89 -1.29 -2.29
C HIS A 230 5.90 -2.14 -1.49
N GLU A 231 6.62 -3.03 -2.15
CA GLU A 231 7.71 -3.78 -1.53
C GLU A 231 8.85 -2.84 -1.11
N ILE A 232 9.22 -1.90 -1.98
CA ILE A 232 10.23 -0.88 -1.68
C ILE A 232 9.74 0.06 -0.56
N GLU A 233 8.47 0.45 -0.57
CA GLU A 233 7.85 1.30 0.45
C GLU A 233 7.91 0.65 1.84
N SER A 234 7.55 -0.63 1.94
CA SER A 234 7.59 -1.36 3.23
C SER A 234 9.02 -1.51 3.77
N ARG A 235 10.03 -1.39 2.90
CA ARG A 235 11.47 -1.44 3.23
C ARG A 235 12.19 -0.13 2.92
N LYS A 236 11.49 1.01 3.00
CA LYS A 236 12.00 2.34 2.62
C LYS A 236 13.31 2.71 3.34
N ALA A 237 13.45 2.36 4.62
CA ALA A 237 14.67 2.61 5.39
C ALA A 237 15.86 1.82 4.82
N GLU A 238 15.69 0.51 4.59
CA GLU A 238 16.71 -0.37 3.98
C GLU A 238 17.06 0.11 2.55
N TYR A 239 16.06 0.51 1.76
CA TYR A 239 16.24 1.03 0.41
C TYR A 239 17.20 2.22 0.36
N TYR A 240 16.97 3.24 1.20
CA TYR A 240 17.84 4.42 1.25
C TYR A 240 19.21 4.11 1.89
N GLU A 241 19.25 3.24 2.90
CA GLU A 241 20.51 2.80 3.50
C GLU A 241 21.41 2.12 2.47
N VAL A 242 20.88 1.14 1.73
CA VAL A 242 21.63 0.39 0.72
C VAL A 242 22.13 1.31 -0.39
N LEU A 243 21.29 2.22 -0.89
CA LEU A 243 21.71 3.20 -1.90
C LEU A 243 22.86 4.07 -1.37
N MET A 244 22.74 4.60 -0.15
CA MET A 244 23.75 5.47 0.46
C MET A 244 25.08 4.73 0.67
N GLN A 245 25.03 3.53 1.24
CA GLN A 245 26.23 2.72 1.50
C GLN A 245 26.95 2.36 0.20
N THR A 246 26.20 2.02 -0.83
CA THR A 246 26.75 1.70 -2.16
C THR A 246 27.49 2.92 -2.74
N GLN A 247 26.91 4.12 -2.64
CA GLN A 247 27.47 5.35 -3.20
C GLN A 247 28.75 5.86 -2.48
N ARG A 248 28.96 5.52 -1.21
CA ARG A 248 30.11 6.01 -0.40
C ARG A 248 31.48 5.77 -1.04
N LYS A 249 31.60 4.79 -1.94
CA LYS A 249 32.86 4.42 -2.60
C LYS A 249 32.99 4.98 -4.02
N ARG A 250 32.23 6.01 -4.39
CA ARG A 250 32.29 6.63 -5.73
C ARG A 250 33.62 7.36 -5.96
N PRO A 251 34.31 7.15 -7.11
CA PRO A 251 34.03 6.17 -8.16
C PRO A 251 34.55 4.76 -7.83
N GLY A 252 33.87 3.74 -8.33
CA GLY A 252 34.26 2.33 -8.14
C GLY A 252 33.40 1.60 -7.12
N GLU A 253 32.13 1.98 -7.04
CA GLU A 253 31.16 1.41 -6.14
C GLU A 253 31.06 -0.11 -6.32
N ASN A 254 30.89 -0.79 -5.19
CA ASN A 254 30.51 -2.19 -5.15
C ASN A 254 29.00 -2.28 -4.97
N VAL A 255 28.31 -2.81 -5.97
CA VAL A 255 26.84 -2.84 -6.03
C VAL A 255 26.23 -4.15 -5.49
N ASP A 256 27.00 -4.96 -4.76
CA ASP A 256 26.54 -6.26 -4.25
C ASP A 256 25.30 -6.10 -3.36
N GLN A 257 25.31 -5.08 -2.49
CA GLN A 257 24.20 -4.79 -1.57
C GLN A 257 22.97 -4.31 -2.34
N TRP A 258 23.14 -3.42 -3.32
CA TRP A 258 22.04 -2.94 -4.15
C TRP A 258 21.40 -4.06 -4.98
N VAL A 259 22.21 -4.84 -5.69
CA VAL A 259 21.72 -5.97 -6.50
C VAL A 259 21.06 -7.02 -5.59
N GLY A 260 21.63 -7.26 -4.40
CA GLY A 260 21.03 -8.12 -3.38
C GLY A 260 19.66 -7.64 -2.90
N PHE A 261 19.53 -6.34 -2.58
CA PHE A 261 18.26 -5.73 -2.18
C PHE A 261 17.22 -5.79 -3.30
N PHE A 262 17.60 -5.42 -4.53
CA PHE A 262 16.70 -5.46 -5.68
C PHE A 262 16.17 -6.87 -5.94
N LEU A 263 17.06 -7.89 -5.92
CA LEU A 263 16.67 -9.29 -6.08
C LEU A 263 15.85 -9.80 -4.89
N SER A 264 16.13 -9.38 -3.66
CA SER A 264 15.33 -9.78 -2.50
C SER A 264 13.90 -9.25 -2.57
N CYS A 265 13.72 -8.01 -3.05
CA CYS A 265 12.41 -7.46 -3.39
C CYS A 265 11.68 -8.35 -4.40
N LEU A 266 12.31 -8.65 -5.53
CA LEU A 266 11.70 -9.48 -6.59
C LEU A 266 11.33 -10.88 -6.09
N VAL A 267 12.20 -11.51 -5.31
CA VAL A 267 11.93 -12.82 -4.70
C VAL A 267 10.72 -12.75 -3.76
N ASN A 268 10.59 -11.70 -2.95
CA ASN A 268 9.46 -11.57 -2.03
C ASN A 268 8.15 -11.37 -2.78
N ILE A 269 8.09 -10.41 -3.70
CA ILE A 269 6.86 -10.12 -4.46
C ILE A 269 6.42 -11.30 -5.33
N GLN A 270 7.36 -12.09 -5.83
CA GLN A 270 7.08 -13.35 -6.51
C GLN A 270 6.34 -14.33 -5.60
N GLU A 271 6.80 -14.54 -4.37
CA GLU A 271 6.12 -15.45 -3.44
C GLU A 271 4.73 -14.93 -3.04
N LEU A 272 4.61 -13.62 -2.83
CA LEU A 272 3.31 -12.99 -2.58
C LEU A 272 2.36 -13.20 -3.76
N LEU A 273 2.84 -13.05 -5.00
CA LEU A 273 2.04 -13.29 -6.19
C LEU A 273 1.65 -14.77 -6.32
N LYS A 274 2.57 -15.71 -6.09
CA LYS A 274 2.26 -17.15 -6.06
C LYS A 274 1.16 -17.48 -5.04
N ASN A 275 1.22 -16.87 -3.85
CA ASN A 275 0.22 -17.07 -2.81
C ASN A 275 -1.14 -16.47 -3.20
N LYS A 276 -1.16 -15.27 -3.79
CA LYS A 276 -2.39 -14.65 -4.32
C LYS A 276 -3.03 -15.51 -5.42
N LEU A 277 -2.24 -16.05 -6.34
CA LEU A 277 -2.73 -16.89 -7.42
C LEU A 277 -3.32 -18.22 -6.92
N LYS A 278 -2.70 -18.85 -5.91
CA LYS A 278 -3.25 -20.04 -5.25
C LYS A 278 -4.60 -19.75 -4.60
N ALA A 279 -4.73 -18.59 -3.95
CA ALA A 279 -6.00 -18.16 -3.34
C ALA A 279 -7.07 -17.84 -4.40
N SER A 280 -6.72 -17.16 -5.49
CA SER A 280 -7.68 -16.80 -6.55
C SER A 280 -8.19 -18.01 -7.32
N THR A 281 -7.33 -18.98 -7.63
CA THR A 281 -7.70 -20.18 -8.42
C THR A 281 -8.87 -20.95 -7.76
N TYR A 282 -8.92 -21.00 -6.43
CA TYR A 282 -9.94 -21.74 -5.69
C TYR A 282 -11.29 -20.99 -5.60
N SER A 283 -11.27 -19.65 -5.54
CA SER A 283 -12.47 -18.81 -5.57
C SER A 283 -13.19 -18.87 -6.92
N TYR A 284 -12.45 -19.05 -8.02
CA TYR A 284 -12.98 -19.12 -9.39
C TYR A 284 -13.38 -20.54 -9.82
N SER A 285 -12.83 -21.60 -9.21
CA SER A 285 -13.16 -23.01 -9.53
C SER A 285 -14.45 -23.52 -8.86
N LEU A 286 -15.15 -22.70 -8.09
CA LEU A 286 -16.36 -23.11 -7.39
C LEU A 286 -17.49 -23.47 -8.37
N GLY A 287 -18.07 -24.65 -8.22
CA GLY A 287 -19.27 -25.06 -8.95
C GLY A 287 -20.49 -24.16 -8.61
N PRO A 288 -21.59 -24.21 -9.38
CA PRO A 288 -22.75 -23.34 -9.16
C PRO A 288 -23.30 -23.40 -7.72
N LYS A 289 -23.35 -24.60 -7.13
CA LYS A 289 -23.82 -24.81 -5.76
C LYS A 289 -22.86 -24.25 -4.71
N GLU A 290 -21.56 -24.39 -4.92
CA GLU A 290 -20.53 -23.83 -4.03
C GLU A 290 -20.57 -22.29 -4.05
N ARG A 291 -20.71 -21.68 -5.23
CA ARG A 291 -20.88 -20.22 -5.35
C ARG A 291 -22.14 -19.73 -4.65
N SER A 292 -23.28 -20.42 -4.80
CA SER A 292 -24.50 -20.05 -4.09
C SER A 292 -24.34 -20.15 -2.57
N ILE A 293 -23.59 -21.14 -2.07
CA ILE A 293 -23.30 -21.31 -0.65
C ILE A 293 -22.36 -20.21 -0.14
N VAL A 294 -21.26 -19.94 -0.84
CA VAL A 294 -20.30 -18.87 -0.49
C VAL A 294 -20.99 -17.51 -0.54
N SER A 295 -21.76 -17.21 -1.58
CA SER A 295 -22.54 -15.97 -1.69
C SER A 295 -23.59 -15.86 -0.57
N PHE A 296 -24.25 -16.95 -0.20
CA PHE A 296 -25.19 -16.96 0.93
C PHE A 296 -24.48 -16.62 2.25
N ILE A 297 -23.32 -17.23 2.50
CA ILE A 297 -22.53 -17.00 3.71
C ILE A 297 -21.94 -15.58 3.71
N ALA A 298 -21.50 -15.06 2.56
CA ALA A 298 -21.00 -13.69 2.42
C ALA A 298 -22.07 -12.66 2.80
N ASN A 299 -23.31 -12.89 2.36
CA ASN A 299 -24.45 -12.02 2.66
C ASN A 299 -25.04 -12.25 4.05
N ARG A 300 -24.72 -13.37 4.71
CA ARG A 300 -25.21 -13.74 6.05
C ARG A 300 -24.10 -14.41 6.87
N PRO A 301 -23.08 -13.66 7.31
CA PRO A 301 -22.00 -14.19 8.14
C PRO A 301 -22.55 -14.84 9.42
N GLY A 302 -21.96 -15.95 9.86
CA GLY A 302 -22.42 -16.68 11.05
C GLY A 302 -23.61 -17.60 10.78
N SER A 303 -23.90 -17.89 9.50
CA SER A 303 -24.95 -18.83 9.10
C SER A 303 -24.62 -20.27 9.53
N ARG A 304 -25.61 -20.99 10.09
CA ARG A 304 -25.50 -22.41 10.42
C ARG A 304 -25.87 -23.28 9.22
N SER A 305 -25.33 -24.50 9.16
CA SER A 305 -25.57 -25.44 8.04
C SER A 305 -27.06 -25.70 7.77
N GLY A 306 -27.90 -25.73 8.82
CA GLY A 306 -29.35 -25.89 8.69
C GLY A 306 -30.06 -24.69 8.04
N GLN A 307 -29.63 -23.47 8.35
CA GLN A 307 -30.19 -22.25 7.77
C GLN A 307 -29.82 -22.13 6.29
N ILE A 308 -28.57 -22.48 5.95
CA ILE A 308 -28.08 -22.52 4.56
C ILE A 308 -28.87 -23.55 3.76
N ALA A 309 -29.04 -24.77 4.29
CA ALA A 309 -29.80 -25.84 3.66
C ALA A 309 -31.26 -25.45 3.37
N LYS A 310 -31.94 -24.86 4.36
CA LYS A 310 -33.34 -24.43 4.22
C LYS A 310 -33.49 -23.30 3.18
N SER A 311 -32.59 -22.32 3.22
CA SER A 311 -32.71 -21.13 2.37
C SER A 311 -32.34 -21.39 0.91
N LEU A 312 -31.32 -22.23 0.67
CA LEU A 312 -30.89 -22.58 -0.68
C LEU A 312 -31.65 -23.79 -1.25
N GLN A 313 -32.56 -24.40 -0.46
CA GLN A 313 -33.28 -25.63 -0.80
C GLN A 313 -32.34 -26.79 -1.23
N ILE A 314 -31.17 -26.88 -0.58
CA ILE A 314 -30.19 -27.95 -0.81
C ILE A 314 -30.24 -28.91 0.38
N PRO A 315 -30.26 -30.25 0.17
CA PRO A 315 -30.24 -31.20 1.28
C PRO A 315 -29.07 -30.99 2.25
N LEU A 316 -29.35 -31.03 3.56
CA LEU A 316 -28.37 -30.78 4.61
C LEU A 316 -27.10 -31.64 4.52
N PRO A 317 -27.15 -32.95 4.15
CA PRO A 317 -25.94 -33.75 3.94
C PRO A 317 -25.03 -33.19 2.84
N THR A 318 -25.61 -32.71 1.74
CA THR A 318 -24.89 -32.10 0.62
C THR A 318 -24.26 -30.77 1.04
N ILE A 319 -24.99 -29.93 1.79
CA ILE A 319 -24.45 -28.70 2.38
C ILE A 319 -23.25 -29.00 3.28
N LYS A 320 -23.36 -29.96 4.21
CA LYS A 320 -22.25 -30.31 5.11
C LYS A 320 -21.01 -30.79 4.36
N ARG A 321 -21.18 -31.61 3.30
CA ARG A 321 -20.07 -32.06 2.44
C ARG A 321 -19.38 -30.88 1.75
N ILE A 322 -20.15 -29.97 1.16
CA ILE A 322 -19.60 -28.80 0.46
C ILE A 322 -18.92 -27.83 1.44
N LEU A 323 -19.55 -27.56 2.59
CA LEU A 323 -18.97 -26.71 3.63
C LEU A 323 -17.63 -27.25 4.14
N ASN A 324 -17.50 -28.57 4.34
CA ASN A 324 -16.21 -29.17 4.72
C ASN A 324 -15.14 -28.91 3.65
N GLY A 325 -15.45 -29.10 2.37
CA GLY A 325 -14.50 -28.81 1.29
C GLY A 325 -14.12 -27.33 1.22
N LEU A 326 -15.08 -26.41 1.41
CA LEU A 326 -14.80 -24.96 1.43
C LEU A 326 -13.94 -24.55 2.64
N VAL A 327 -14.09 -25.23 3.79
CA VAL A 327 -13.27 -25.02 4.99
C VAL A 327 -11.85 -25.55 4.81
N GLU A 328 -11.70 -26.78 4.30
CA GLU A 328 -10.39 -27.39 4.03
C GLU A 328 -9.54 -26.52 3.09
N ASN A 329 -10.20 -25.85 2.15
CA ASN A 329 -9.55 -24.99 1.15
C ASN A 329 -9.53 -23.50 1.50
N LYS A 330 -9.86 -23.15 2.75
CA LYS A 330 -9.76 -21.76 3.28
C LYS A 330 -10.55 -20.71 2.50
N VAL A 331 -11.70 -21.10 1.95
CA VAL A 331 -12.67 -20.18 1.32
C VAL A 331 -13.63 -19.64 2.37
N ILE A 332 -13.95 -20.47 3.37
CA ILE A 332 -14.83 -20.14 4.48
C ILE A 332 -14.19 -20.65 5.78
N ALA A 333 -14.36 -19.91 6.87
CA ALA A 333 -13.94 -20.34 8.20
C ALA A 333 -15.11 -20.96 8.96
N ARG A 334 -14.82 -22.02 9.73
CA ARG A 334 -15.78 -22.71 10.61
C ARG A 334 -15.58 -22.26 12.06
N HIS A 335 -16.63 -21.73 12.68
CA HIS A 335 -16.63 -21.30 14.08
C HIS A 335 -17.68 -22.06 14.90
N GLY A 336 -17.46 -22.14 16.22
CA GLY A 336 -18.36 -22.81 17.17
C GLY A 336 -18.24 -24.35 17.20
N ILE A 337 -18.80 -24.96 18.26
CA ILE A 337 -18.71 -26.41 18.53
C ILE A 337 -20.14 -27.01 18.54
N GLY A 338 -20.31 -28.21 17.96
CA GLY A 338 -21.56 -28.97 17.98
C GLY A 338 -22.75 -28.21 17.36
N ALA A 339 -23.83 -28.05 18.12
CA ALA A 339 -25.04 -27.35 17.65
C ALA A 339 -24.84 -25.84 17.39
N GLY A 340 -23.73 -25.27 17.88
CA GLY A 340 -23.35 -23.86 17.68
C GLY A 340 -22.49 -23.60 16.43
N THR A 341 -22.17 -24.62 15.63
CA THR A 341 -21.29 -24.47 14.47
C THR A 341 -21.91 -23.56 13.39
N ASN A 342 -21.15 -22.56 12.97
CA ASN A 342 -21.50 -21.58 11.96
C ASN A 342 -20.31 -21.27 11.04
N TYR A 343 -20.60 -20.62 9.92
CA TYR A 343 -19.65 -20.39 8.83
C TYR A 343 -19.62 -18.91 8.44
N ILE A 344 -18.43 -18.43 8.10
CA ILE A 344 -18.18 -17.09 7.52
C ILE A 344 -17.30 -17.25 6.29
N VAL A 345 -17.39 -16.35 5.32
CA VAL A 345 -16.41 -16.34 4.21
C VAL A 345 -15.08 -15.90 4.78
N GLU A 346 -14.04 -16.65 4.46
CA GLU A 346 -12.66 -16.27 4.74
C GLU A 346 -12.28 -15.25 3.69
N ASP A 347 -12.83 -14.04 3.82
CA ASP A 347 -12.23 -12.88 3.17
C ASP A 347 -10.82 -12.79 3.74
N GLN A 348 -9.81 -12.72 2.88
CA GLN A 348 -8.47 -12.38 3.35
C GLN A 348 -8.65 -11.06 4.08
N ALA A 349 -8.57 -11.10 5.41
CA ALA A 349 -8.86 -9.96 6.25
C ALA A 349 -7.96 -8.80 5.78
N VAL A 350 -8.53 -7.89 4.99
CA VAL A 350 -7.81 -6.74 4.50
C VAL A 350 -7.79 -5.81 5.68
N GLU A 351 -6.62 -5.65 6.27
CA GLU A 351 -6.37 -4.57 7.20
C GLU A 351 -6.52 -3.27 6.41
N LYS A 352 -7.67 -2.61 6.59
CA LYS A 352 -7.95 -1.29 6.05
C LYS A 352 -7.36 -0.29 7.02
N THR A 353 -6.17 0.20 6.73
CA THR A 353 -5.50 1.17 7.59
C THR A 353 -5.94 2.59 7.29
N GLY A 354 -5.96 3.46 8.30
CA GLY A 354 -6.16 4.90 8.13
C GLY A 354 -7.54 5.31 7.62
N ARG A 355 -8.58 4.50 7.86
CA ARG A 355 -9.96 4.88 7.60
C ARG A 355 -10.36 6.01 8.54
N MET A 356 -11.32 6.84 8.12
CA MET A 356 -11.81 7.95 8.92
C MET A 356 -13.33 7.96 9.01
N PHE A 357 -13.86 8.32 10.17
CA PHE A 357 -15.28 8.66 10.32
C PHE A 357 -15.43 9.91 11.16
N LYS A 358 -16.40 10.76 10.78
CA LYS A 358 -16.63 12.06 11.39
C LYS A 358 -17.92 12.03 12.18
N LEU A 359 -17.84 12.42 13.45
CA LEU A 359 -18.98 12.67 14.31
C LEU A 359 -19.14 14.19 14.47
N THR A 360 -20.37 14.65 14.35
CA THR A 360 -20.76 16.06 14.34
C THR A 360 -21.97 16.26 15.24
N ASP A 361 -22.35 17.52 15.47
CA ASP A 361 -23.54 17.84 16.24
C ASP A 361 -24.82 17.20 15.69
N ARG A 362 -24.93 17.07 14.35
CA ARG A 362 -26.09 16.49 13.64
C ARG A 362 -26.00 14.98 13.45
N ASN A 363 -24.81 14.41 13.50
CA ASN A 363 -24.57 12.98 13.33
C ASN A 363 -23.57 12.51 14.38
N ARG A 364 -24.10 12.14 15.55
CA ARG A 364 -23.31 11.81 16.73
C ARG A 364 -22.92 10.33 16.82
N ASN A 365 -23.42 9.48 15.93
CA ASN A 365 -23.20 8.03 16.02
C ASN A 365 -22.57 7.47 14.73
N ALA A 366 -21.66 6.52 14.89
CA ALA A 366 -21.15 5.68 13.81
C ALA A 366 -21.27 4.21 14.19
N GLU A 367 -21.71 3.38 13.26
CA GLU A 367 -21.86 1.94 13.46
C GLU A 367 -20.90 1.16 12.57
N PHE A 368 -20.27 0.14 13.14
CA PHE A 368 -19.35 -0.77 12.47
C PHE A 368 -19.81 -2.21 12.69
N THR A 369 -19.56 -3.07 11.69
CA THR A 369 -19.85 -4.50 11.78
C THR A 369 -18.54 -5.27 11.73
N LEU A 370 -18.16 -5.86 12.86
CA LEU A 370 -17.03 -6.78 12.93
C LEU A 370 -17.51 -8.15 12.45
N ARG A 371 -16.82 -8.76 11.47
CA ARG A 371 -17.36 -9.96 10.78
C ARG A 371 -16.81 -11.28 11.32
N THR A 372 -15.68 -11.23 12.02
CA THR A 372 -14.93 -12.41 12.51
C THR A 372 -14.46 -12.21 13.95
N GLY A 373 -14.04 -13.29 14.62
CA GLY A 373 -13.46 -13.21 15.97
C GLY A 373 -12.09 -12.52 16.06
N ASN A 374 -11.41 -12.35 14.92
CA ASN A 374 -10.14 -11.63 14.81
C ASN A 374 -10.34 -10.23 14.21
N SER A 375 -11.58 -9.84 13.92
CA SER A 375 -11.89 -8.52 13.41
C SER A 375 -11.76 -7.50 14.52
N TYR A 376 -11.14 -6.38 14.23
CA TYR A 376 -10.99 -5.29 15.18
C TYR A 376 -11.15 -3.93 14.51
N LEU A 377 -11.54 -2.95 15.32
CA LEU A 377 -11.44 -1.53 15.02
C LEU A 377 -10.34 -0.96 15.93
N GLU A 378 -9.27 -0.46 15.38
CA GLU A 378 -8.20 0.17 16.16
C GLU A 378 -8.23 1.67 15.92
N ILE A 379 -8.78 2.43 16.88
CA ILE A 379 -8.76 3.89 16.83
C ILE A 379 -7.41 4.35 17.41
N TYR A 380 -6.59 4.99 16.58
CA TYR A 380 -5.23 5.40 16.96
C TYR A 380 -4.97 6.90 16.83
N LYS A 381 -5.88 7.66 16.21
CA LYS A 381 -5.77 9.11 16.09
C LYS A 381 -7.15 9.77 16.12
N ILE A 382 -7.22 10.93 16.75
CA ILE A 382 -8.40 11.80 16.77
C ILE A 382 -7.98 13.17 16.24
N ILE A 383 -8.84 13.77 15.41
CA ILE A 383 -8.67 15.11 14.85
C ILE A 383 -9.89 15.94 15.24
N LEU A 384 -9.64 17.09 15.85
CA LEU A 384 -10.66 18.06 16.24
C LEU A 384 -10.66 19.22 15.24
N THR A 385 -11.78 19.41 14.57
CA THR A 385 -12.00 20.57 13.69
C THR A 385 -12.85 21.60 14.43
N PRO A 386 -12.33 22.79 14.77
CA PRO A 386 -13.11 23.76 15.52
C PRO A 386 -14.15 24.44 14.61
N LEU A 387 -15.35 24.65 15.15
CA LEU A 387 -16.49 25.29 14.47
C LEU A 387 -16.63 26.78 14.85
N PHE A 388 -15.60 27.34 15.46
CA PHE A 388 -15.50 28.74 15.87
C PHE A 388 -14.19 29.32 15.35
N ASN A 389 -14.09 30.64 15.29
CA ASN A 389 -12.83 31.33 15.00
C ASN A 389 -12.06 31.53 16.30
N TRP A 390 -10.74 31.36 16.26
CA TRP A 390 -9.86 31.63 17.40
C TRP A 390 -8.57 32.29 16.92
N ASP A 391 -8.08 33.25 17.69
CA ASP A 391 -6.83 33.96 17.42
C ASP A 391 -5.67 33.40 18.26
N ARG A 392 -5.99 32.69 19.36
CA ARG A 392 -5.00 32.17 20.31
C ARG A 392 -5.21 30.69 20.63
N PRO A 393 -4.15 29.86 20.64
CA PRO A 393 -4.25 28.41 20.89
C PRO A 393 -4.93 28.02 22.23
N GLU A 394 -4.78 28.83 23.27
CA GLU A 394 -5.37 28.55 24.60
C GLU A 394 -6.89 28.65 24.65
N GLU A 395 -7.53 29.33 23.69
CA GLU A 395 -8.99 29.44 23.63
C GLU A 395 -9.64 28.11 23.25
N TRP A 396 -8.97 27.36 22.38
CA TRP A 396 -9.39 26.04 21.92
C TRP A 396 -9.35 25.00 23.05
N SER A 397 -8.27 24.95 23.84
CA SER A 397 -8.13 23.95 24.92
C SER A 397 -9.12 24.21 26.05
N LYS A 398 -9.36 25.48 26.39
CA LYS A 398 -10.40 25.87 27.36
C LYS A 398 -11.79 25.46 26.90
N ARG A 399 -12.13 25.67 25.62
CA ARG A 399 -13.42 25.26 25.05
C ARG A 399 -13.58 23.74 25.04
N LEU A 400 -12.55 23.00 24.65
CA LEU A 400 -12.57 21.53 24.68
C LEU A 400 -12.83 20.99 26.10
N LEU A 401 -12.14 21.55 27.11
CA LEU A 401 -12.35 21.19 28.51
C LEU A 401 -13.76 21.54 29.00
N ASN A 402 -14.28 22.72 28.63
CA ASN A 402 -15.62 23.16 29.03
C ASN A 402 -16.75 22.32 28.39
N GLN A 403 -16.57 21.86 27.15
CA GLN A 403 -17.56 21.02 26.46
C GLN A 403 -17.58 19.57 26.95
N GLY A 404 -16.56 19.14 27.71
CA GLY A 404 -16.50 17.79 28.28
C GLY A 404 -16.70 16.69 27.24
N LEU A 405 -16.20 16.90 26.01
CA LEU A 405 -16.43 15.96 24.90
C LEU A 405 -15.93 14.57 25.25
N CYS A 406 -16.80 13.57 25.12
CA CYS A 406 -16.53 12.16 25.35
C CYS A 406 -17.06 11.33 24.19
N PHE A 407 -16.43 10.21 23.88
CA PHE A 407 -17.05 9.20 23.02
C PHE A 407 -17.26 7.90 23.78
N VAL A 408 -18.40 7.27 23.54
CA VAL A 408 -18.82 6.02 24.15
C VAL A 408 -18.71 4.93 23.10
N LEU A 409 -17.97 3.87 23.41
CA LEU A 409 -17.86 2.68 22.59
C LEU A 409 -18.82 1.62 23.14
N LYS A 410 -19.75 1.15 22.32
CA LYS A 410 -20.68 0.06 22.66
C LYS A 410 -20.41 -1.13 21.75
N VAL A 411 -20.26 -2.31 22.33
CA VAL A 411 -20.01 -3.57 21.60
C VAL A 411 -21.15 -4.56 21.89
N TYR A 412 -21.80 -5.02 20.82
CA TYR A 412 -22.88 -6.00 20.86
C TYR A 412 -22.38 -7.35 20.33
N THR A 413 -22.56 -8.40 21.11
CA THR A 413 -22.12 -9.75 20.75
C THR A 413 -23.26 -10.61 20.20
N SER A 414 -22.90 -11.61 19.40
CA SER A 414 -23.81 -12.61 18.85
C SER A 414 -24.57 -13.43 19.90
N SER A 415 -24.08 -13.45 21.15
CA SER A 415 -24.70 -14.13 22.29
C SER A 415 -25.70 -13.27 23.08
N GLY A 416 -25.93 -12.02 22.64
CA GLY A 416 -26.79 -11.05 23.34
C GLY A 416 -26.07 -10.26 24.44
N GLY A 417 -24.75 -10.35 24.54
CA GLY A 417 -23.95 -9.55 25.46
C GLY A 417 -23.79 -8.11 24.95
N THR A 418 -23.82 -7.15 25.86
CA THR A 418 -23.56 -5.73 25.57
C THR A 418 -22.47 -5.23 26.51
N TYR A 419 -21.41 -4.65 25.94
CA TYR A 419 -20.29 -4.05 26.67
C TYR A 419 -20.15 -2.59 26.28
N GLN A 420 -19.79 -1.72 27.22
CA GLN A 420 -19.59 -0.30 26.93
C GLN A 420 -18.44 0.28 27.76
N ASP A 421 -17.76 1.26 27.17
CA ASP A 421 -16.74 2.07 27.85
C ASP A 421 -16.76 3.51 27.31
N SER A 422 -16.28 4.47 28.10
CA SER A 422 -16.38 5.91 27.81
C SER A 422 -15.02 6.59 27.90
N TYR A 423 -14.69 7.37 26.87
CA TYR A 423 -13.38 7.99 26.69
C TYR A 423 -13.51 9.51 26.58
N PRO A 424 -13.08 10.27 27.60
CA PRO A 424 -12.99 11.73 27.52
C PRO A 424 -11.95 12.15 26.47
N ILE A 425 -12.32 12.96 25.48
CA ILE A 425 -11.38 13.38 24.44
C ILE A 425 -10.22 14.19 25.04
N GLY A 426 -10.52 15.02 26.05
CA GLY A 426 -9.53 15.85 26.73
C GLY A 426 -8.42 15.07 27.46
N SER A 427 -8.58 13.76 27.73
CA SER A 427 -7.52 12.97 28.38
C SER A 427 -6.40 12.56 27.42
N PHE A 428 -6.65 12.61 26.11
CA PHE A 428 -5.68 12.24 25.07
C PHE A 428 -4.84 13.42 24.56
N VAL A 429 -5.12 14.63 25.04
CA VAL A 429 -4.47 15.87 24.58
C VAL A 429 -3.69 16.50 25.71
N SER A 430 -2.43 16.85 25.48
CA SER A 430 -1.66 17.65 26.44
C SER A 430 -2.21 19.08 26.48
N PRO A 431 -2.60 19.62 27.65
CA PRO A 431 -3.05 21.01 27.74
C PRO A 431 -1.96 22.04 27.42
N MET A 432 -0.68 21.62 27.39
CA MET A 432 0.49 22.50 27.24
C MET A 432 1.02 22.60 25.80
N HIS A 433 0.62 21.70 24.89
CA HIS A 433 1.09 21.70 23.50
C HIS A 433 -0.12 21.65 22.57
N TYR A 434 -0.23 22.64 21.69
CA TYR A 434 -1.39 22.77 20.81
C TYR A 434 -1.26 21.87 19.58
N GLU A 435 -1.94 20.73 19.59
CA GLU A 435 -2.09 19.85 18.44
C GLU A 435 -3.57 19.46 18.26
N PRO A 436 -4.31 20.02 17.28
CA PRO A 436 -5.70 19.62 17.00
C PRO A 436 -5.79 18.22 16.39
N ILE A 437 -4.64 17.65 16.05
CA ILE A 437 -4.44 16.28 15.57
C ILE A 437 -3.56 15.61 16.61
N PHE A 438 -4.04 14.58 17.29
CA PHE A 438 -3.21 13.87 18.26
C PHE A 438 -3.37 12.36 18.06
N ASN A 439 -2.22 11.68 18.16
CA ASN A 439 -2.18 10.23 18.17
C ASN A 439 -2.44 9.75 19.60
N LEU A 440 -3.23 8.69 19.73
CA LEU A 440 -3.47 8.06 21.02
C LEU A 440 -2.19 7.35 21.45
N THR A 441 -1.73 7.60 22.68
CA THR A 441 -0.55 6.93 23.25
C THR A 441 -0.72 5.41 23.25
N ASP A 442 -1.94 4.96 23.58
CA ASP A 442 -2.39 3.58 23.46
C ASP A 442 -3.61 3.54 22.53
N ALA A 443 -3.46 2.92 21.36
CA ALA A 443 -4.56 2.78 20.42
C ALA A 443 -5.70 1.94 21.03
N LEU A 444 -6.94 2.36 20.82
CA LEU A 444 -8.11 1.64 21.31
C LEU A 444 -8.43 0.49 20.36
N ASN A 445 -8.05 -0.73 20.73
CA ASN A 445 -8.30 -1.94 19.97
C ASN A 445 -9.65 -2.55 20.37
N ILE A 446 -10.67 -2.36 19.55
CA ILE A 446 -12.05 -2.78 19.80
C ILE A 446 -12.27 -4.13 19.11
N PRO A 447 -12.78 -5.15 19.81
CA PRO A 447 -13.53 -5.08 21.06
C PRO A 447 -12.69 -5.12 22.34
N LEU A 448 -11.40 -5.47 22.27
CA LEU A 448 -10.57 -5.80 23.43
C LEU A 448 -10.51 -4.70 24.51
N SER A 449 -10.34 -3.44 24.11
CA SER A 449 -10.31 -2.27 25.00
C SER A 449 -11.63 -2.06 25.75
N VAL A 450 -12.75 -2.54 25.21
CA VAL A 450 -14.09 -2.38 25.81
C VAL A 450 -14.48 -3.61 26.63
N THR A 451 -14.18 -4.81 26.13
CA THR A 451 -14.56 -6.07 26.79
C THR A 451 -13.60 -6.46 27.91
N MET A 452 -12.40 -5.87 27.96
CA MET A 452 -11.31 -6.17 28.91
C MET A 452 -10.84 -7.64 28.90
N ARG A 453 -11.30 -8.41 27.91
CA ARG A 453 -10.93 -9.80 27.65
C ARG A 453 -11.14 -10.10 26.17
N PRO A 454 -10.38 -11.05 25.59
CA PRO A 454 -10.69 -11.56 24.26
C PRO A 454 -12.10 -12.14 24.24
N LEU A 455 -12.82 -11.90 23.15
CA LEU A 455 -14.09 -12.56 22.92
C LEU A 455 -13.89 -14.06 22.78
N ARG A 456 -14.80 -14.85 23.35
CA ARG A 456 -14.74 -16.33 23.21
C ARG A 456 -15.00 -16.70 21.75
N LEU A 457 -14.54 -17.89 21.33
CA LEU A 457 -14.71 -18.42 19.96
C LEU A 457 -16.18 -18.46 19.47
N ASN A 458 -17.15 -18.37 20.38
CA ASN A 458 -18.60 -18.39 20.15
C ASN A 458 -19.30 -17.03 20.42
N GLU A 459 -18.57 -16.00 20.83
CA GLU A 459 -19.07 -14.65 21.15
C GLU A 459 -18.48 -13.65 20.15
N TYR A 460 -18.80 -13.73 18.86
CA TYR A 460 -18.25 -12.76 17.91
C TYR A 460 -19.00 -11.42 18.02
N PRO A 461 -18.31 -10.28 17.86
CA PRO A 461 -18.94 -8.97 17.89
C PRO A 461 -19.64 -8.74 16.56
N ILE A 462 -20.94 -8.42 16.57
CA ILE A 462 -21.70 -8.18 15.33
C ILE A 462 -21.86 -6.68 15.08
N ARG A 463 -21.85 -5.87 16.13
CA ARG A 463 -22.03 -4.43 16.00
C ARG A 463 -21.18 -3.69 17.01
N VAL A 464 -20.47 -2.67 16.55
CA VAL A 464 -19.77 -1.68 17.37
C VAL A 464 -20.41 -0.34 17.07
N GLU A 465 -20.80 0.39 18.11
CA GLU A 465 -21.30 1.76 17.98
C GLU A 465 -20.31 2.70 18.67
N VAL A 466 -19.98 3.80 17.99
CA VAL A 466 -19.21 4.91 18.52
C VAL A 466 -20.16 6.10 18.60
N GLU A 467 -20.45 6.56 19.82
CA GLU A 467 -21.37 7.65 20.09
C GLU A 467 -20.61 8.85 20.69
N LEU A 468 -20.78 10.03 20.10
CA LEU A 468 -20.21 11.28 20.58
C LEU A 468 -21.17 11.96 21.56
N THR A 469 -20.66 12.20 22.76
CA THR A 469 -21.37 12.86 23.86
C THR A 469 -20.60 14.11 24.31
N GLY A 470 -21.30 15.06 24.91
CA GLY A 470 -20.72 16.29 25.44
C GLY A 470 -21.63 16.90 26.48
N SER A 471 -21.10 17.80 27.31
CA SER A 471 -21.87 18.49 28.35
C SER A 471 -22.87 19.50 27.78
N MET A 472 -22.67 19.91 26.52
CA MET A 472 -23.46 20.92 25.83
C MET A 472 -24.23 20.32 24.64
N GLU A 473 -25.43 20.86 24.38
CA GLU A 473 -26.27 20.44 23.26
C GLU A 473 -25.68 20.78 21.89
N LYS A 474 -24.87 21.84 21.78
CA LYS A 474 -24.19 22.25 20.55
C LYS A 474 -22.68 22.06 20.71
N LEU A 475 -22.07 21.34 19.78
CA LEU A 475 -20.63 21.10 19.78
C LEU A 475 -19.87 22.26 19.13
N ASP A 476 -18.71 22.60 19.71
CA ASP A 476 -17.77 23.61 19.18
C ASP A 476 -16.71 22.93 18.30
N PHE A 477 -16.73 21.59 18.22
CA PHE A 477 -15.79 20.78 17.45
C PHE A 477 -16.54 19.71 16.68
N ASP A 478 -16.13 19.50 15.43
CA ASP A 478 -16.32 18.22 14.79
C ASP A 478 -15.19 17.28 15.18
N VAL A 479 -15.52 16.01 15.41
CA VAL A 479 -14.56 14.99 15.86
C VAL A 479 -14.39 13.95 14.75
N LEU A 480 -13.18 13.86 14.22
CA LEU A 480 -12.80 12.86 13.24
C LEU A 480 -11.94 11.81 13.90
N PHE A 481 -12.35 10.55 13.78
CA PHE A 481 -11.60 9.40 14.28
C PHE A 481 -10.88 8.74 13.12
N VAL A 482 -9.60 8.44 13.31
CA VAL A 482 -8.79 7.68 12.37
C VAL A 482 -8.56 6.29 12.96
N TYR A 483 -8.87 5.27 12.18
CA TYR A 483 -8.87 3.90 12.64
C TYR A 483 -8.33 2.93 11.59
N ASN A 484 -7.75 1.84 12.07
CA ASN A 484 -7.50 0.64 11.28
C ASN A 484 -8.67 -0.32 11.50
N GLU A 485 -9.14 -0.96 10.44
CA GLU A 485 -10.17 -1.98 10.52
C GLU A 485 -9.67 -3.25 9.89
N ARG A 486 -9.73 -4.33 10.67
CA ARG A 486 -9.64 -5.68 10.12
C ARG A 486 -11.05 -6.23 10.07
N SER A 487 -11.68 -6.19 8.89
CA SER A 487 -13.04 -6.74 8.70
C SER A 487 -13.02 -8.25 8.62
#